data_AF-A0A948PWI6-F1
#
_entry.id   AF-A0A948PWI6-F1
#
_cell.length_a   1.000
_cell.length_b   1.000
_cell.length_c   1.000
_cell.angle_alpha   90.00
_cell.angle_beta   90.00
_cell.angle_gamma   90.00
#
_symmetry.space_group_name_H-M   'P 1'
#
loop_
_entity.id
_entity.type
_entity.pdbx_description
1 polymer ?
#
loop_
_entity_poly.entity_id
_entity_poly.type
_entity_poly.pdbx_seq_one_letter_code
_entity_poly.pdbx_strand_id
1 'polypeptide(L)' 'MSIDFAQELNAEQYRVVTEGDGPCLVLAGPGSGKTRTLVYRVAYLLNQGVSPAEILLLTFTNK' A
#
# COMPACT_ATOMS: atom_id res chain seq x y z
N MET A 1 8.93 9.09 -10.93
CA MET A 1 9.84 8.22 -10.14
C MET A 1 9.39 6.79 -10.39
N SER A 2 10.29 5.90 -10.80
CA SER A 2 9.98 4.47 -10.90
C SER A 2 10.45 3.81 -9.60
N ILE A 3 9.51 3.29 -8.80
CA ILE A 3 9.82 2.51 -7.59
C ILE A 3 9.84 1.04 -7.99
N ASP A 4 10.90 0.32 -7.63
CA ASP A 4 10.92 -1.14 -7.74
C ASP A 4 10.22 -1.75 -6.51
N PHE A 5 8.90 -1.93 -6.61
CA PHE A 5 8.08 -2.44 -5.52
C PHE A 5 8.48 -3.85 -5.07
N ALA A 6 8.99 -4.69 -5.98
CA ALA A 6 9.33 -6.08 -5.69
C ALA A 6 10.62 -6.19 -4.86
N GLN A 7 11.56 -5.25 -5.05
CA GLN A 7 12.77 -5.17 -4.23
C GLN A 7 12.50 -4.55 -2.85
N GLU A 8 11.52 -3.64 -2.77
CA GLU A 8 11.23 -2.89 -1.55
C GLU A 8 10.33 -3.64 -0.55
N LEU A 9 9.57 -4.64 -1.02
CA LEU A 9 8.54 -5.32 -0.24
C LEU A 9 8.81 -6.82 -0.21
N ASN A 10 8.44 -7.46 0.90
CA ASN A 10 8.36 -8.92 0.89
C ASN A 10 7.18 -9.39 0.02
N ALA A 11 7.12 -10.69 -0.27
CA ALA A 11 6.13 -11.25 -1.18
C ALA A 11 4.67 -10.96 -0.77
N GLU A 12 4.34 -11.03 0.52
CA GLU A 12 2.98 -10.77 1.00
C GLU A 12 2.60 -9.29 0.87
N GLN A 13 3.50 -8.39 1.26
CA GLN A 13 3.31 -6.95 1.14
C GLN A 13 3.20 -6.54 -0.33
N TYR A 14 4.07 -7.06 -1.20
CA TYR A 14 4.04 -6.82 -2.63
C TYR A 14 2.70 -7.24 -3.25
N ARG A 15 2.17 -8.41 -2.86
CA ARG A 15 0.88 -8.88 -3.32
C ARG A 15 -0.26 -7.95 -2.90
N VAL A 16 -0.29 -7.53 -1.64
CA VAL A 16 -1.28 -6.55 -1.15
C VAL A 16 -1.18 -5.22 -1.90
N VAL A 17 0.04 -4.78 -2.21
CA VAL A 17 0.30 -3.51 -2.90
C VAL A 17 -0.11 -3.56 -4.37
N THR A 18 0.03 -4.69 -5.06
CA THR A 18 -0.15 -4.79 -6.51
C THR A 18 -1.46 -5.45 -6.95
N GLU A 19 -2.05 -6.32 -6.13
CA GLU A 19 -3.25 -7.10 -6.48
C GLU A 19 -4.49 -6.69 -5.66
N GLY A 20 -4.40 -5.60 -4.88
CA GLY A 20 -5.48 -5.14 -3.98
C GLY A 20 -6.60 -4.35 -4.67
N ASP A 21 -6.98 -4.70 -5.89
CA ASP A 21 -8.04 -3.98 -6.63
C ASP A 21 -9.43 -4.44 -6.16
N GLY A 22 -10.35 -3.48 -6.01
CA GLY A 22 -11.65 -3.73 -5.37
C GLY A 22 -11.56 -3.90 -3.85
N PRO A 23 -12.63 -4.42 -3.20
CA PRO A 23 -12.64 -4.62 -1.76
C PRO A 23 -11.61 -5.68 -1.32
N CYS A 24 -10.71 -5.31 -0.40
CA CYS A 24 -9.65 -6.19 0.11
C CYS A 24 -9.55 -6.12 1.64
N LEU A 25 -9.37 -7.28 2.29
CA LEU A 25 -9.09 -7.40 3.73
C LEU A 25 -7.69 -7.96 3.95
N VAL A 26 -6.85 -7.23 4.68
CA VAL A 26 -5.48 -7.63 4.99
C VAL A 26 -5.37 -7.92 6.49
N LEU A 27 -5.12 -9.18 6.84
CA LEU A 27 -4.86 -9.59 8.22
C LEU A 27 -3.37 -9.46 8.51
N ALA A 28 -3.01 -8.74 9.59
CA ALA A 28 -1.63 -8.38 9.85
C ALA A 28 -1.29 -8.33 11.34
N GLY A 29 -0.33 -9.16 11.76
CA GLY A 29 0.16 -9.20 13.14
C GLY A 29 1.02 -7.99 13.54
N PRO A 30 1.41 -7.86 14.81
CA PRO A 30 2.40 -6.87 15.26
C PRO A 30 3.71 -7.00 14.46
N GLY A 31 4.35 -5.88 14.14
CA GLY A 31 5.65 -5.87 13.43
C GLY A 31 5.63 -6.26 11.94
N SER A 32 4.49 -6.65 11.37
CA SER A 32 4.40 -7.12 9.96
C SER A 32 4.56 -6.03 8.88
N GLY A 33 4.82 -4.78 9.26
CA GLY A 33 5.00 -3.67 8.32
C GLY A 33 3.71 -3.07 7.74
N LYS A 34 2.56 -3.20 8.41
CA LYS A 34 1.24 -2.62 8.01
C LYS A 34 1.33 -1.21 7.41
N THR A 35 1.98 -0.29 8.11
CA THR A 35 2.13 1.10 7.67
C THR A 35 2.95 1.18 6.38
N ARG A 36 4.04 0.41 6.27
CA ARG A 36 4.84 0.33 5.05
C ARG A 36 3.99 -0.16 3.88
N THR A 37 3.22 -1.22 4.06
CA THR A 37 2.32 -1.75 3.03
C THR A 37 1.32 -0.70 2.54
N LEU A 38 0.67 0.03 3.45
CA LEU A 38 -0.29 1.08 3.08
C LEU A 38 0.37 2.23 2.31
N VAL A 39 1.55 2.69 2.75
CA VAL A 39 2.32 3.74 2.06
C VAL A 39 2.67 3.31 0.64
N TYR A 40 3.17 2.08 0.46
CA TYR A 40 3.52 1.58 -0.87
C TYR A 40 2.29 1.29 -1.73
N ARG A 41 1.12 0.95 -1.15
CA ARG A 41 -0.14 0.86 -1.92
C ARG A 41 -0.53 2.22 -2.49
N VAL A 42 -0.42 3.29 -1.70
CA VAL A 42 -0.65 4.65 -2.21
C VAL A 42 0.36 4.99 -3.31
N ALA A 43 1.65 4.74 -3.08
CA ALA A 43 2.69 4.98 -4.08
C ALA A 43 2.46 4.18 -5.38
N TYR A 44 1.97 2.94 -5.27
CA TYR A 44 1.61 2.11 -6.42
C TYR A 44 0.44 2.70 -7.20
N LEU A 45 -0.65 3.11 -6.54
CA LEU A 45 -1.80 3.74 -7.20
C LEU A 45 -1.38 5.04 -7.93
N LEU A 46 -0.54 5.86 -7.30
CA LEU A 46 0.00 7.06 -7.92
C LEU A 46 0.87 6.74 -9.15
N ASN A 47 1.67 5.66 -9.10
CA ASN A 47 2.45 5.20 -10.25
C ASN A 47 1.56 4.67 -11.39
N GLN A 48 0.39 4.09 -11.05
CA GLN A 48 -0.63 3.72 -12.04
C GLN A 48 -1.42 4.92 -12.60
N GLY A 49 -1.12 6.14 -12.14
CA GLY A 49 -1.76 7.37 -12.64
C GLY A 49 -3.08 7.73 -11.96
N VAL A 50 -3.43 7.07 -10.85
CA VAL A 50 -4.60 7.46 -10.04
C VAL A 50 -4.38 8.86 -9.47
N SER A 51 -5.38 9.73 -9.58
CA SER A 51 -5.26 11.08 -9.03
C SER A 51 -5.16 11.03 -7.51
N PRO A 52 -4.26 11.79 -6.87
CA PRO A 52 -4.20 11.86 -5.42
C PRO A 52 -5.55 12.23 -4.77
N ALA A 53 -6.37 13.03 -5.45
CA ALA A 53 -7.69 13.44 -4.98
C ALA A 53 -8.71 12.28 -4.92
N GLU A 54 -8.43 11.16 -5.58
CA GLU A 54 -9.26 9.95 -5.58
C GLU A 54 -8.84 8.95 -4.48
N ILE A 55 -7.77 9.24 -3.73
CA ILE A 55 -7.21 8.37 -2.70
C ILE A 55 -7.53 8.92 -1.31
N LEU A 56 -8.28 8.15 -0.51
CA LEU A 56 -8.52 8.42 0.91
C LEU A 56 -7.75 7.42 1.78
N LEU A 57 -6.84 7.92 2.61
CA LEU A 57 -6.15 7.12 3.63
C LEU A 57 -6.60 7.57 5.02
N LEU A 58 -7.12 6.63 5.82
CA LEU A 58 -7.61 6.90 7.17
C LEU A 58 -6.79 6.12 8.20
N THR A 59 -6.45 6.80 9.29
CA THR A 59 -5.77 6.23 10.45
C THR A 59 -6.48 6.69 11.72
N PHE A 60 -6.22 6.01 12.85
CA PHE A 60 -6.78 6.40 14.14
C PHE A 60 -6.10 7.61 14.79
N THR A 61 -4.86 7.91 14.38
CA THR A 61 -4.01 8.93 15.02
C THR A 61 -3.40 9.83 13.96
N ASN A 62 -3.24 11.11 14.32
CA ASN A 62 -2.57 12.14 13.51
C ASN A 62 -1.09 12.29 13.86
N LYS A 63 -0.57 11.40 14.71
CA LYS A 63 0.86 11.33 15.03
C LYS A 63 1.63 10.60 13.94
#